data_AF-A0A7J3J1R2-F1
#
_entry.id   AF-A0A7J3J1R2-F1
#
_cell.length_a   1.000
_cell.length_b   1.000
_cell.length_c   1.000
_cell.angle_alpha   90.00
_cell.angle_beta   90.00
_cell.angle_gamma   90.00
#
_symmetry.space_group_name_H-M   'P 1'
#
loop_
_entity.id
_entity.type
_entity.pdbx_description
1 polymer ?
#
loop_
_entity_poly.entity_id
_entity_poly.type
_entity_poly.pdbx_seq_one_letter_code
_entity_poly.pdbx_strand_id
1 'polypeptide(L)'
;DENSPVMFTSNFALTYYTLASDLESAKISAYVIVVDTEGLAVDPAVAGRKLTAEKVAEAIKASGVESKVKHRKLIIPGKAAALSGEIEELSGWQVLVGPRDSSEIPKFLQEKWQKN
;
A
#
# COMPACT_ATOMS: atom_id res chain seq x y z
N ASP A 1 4.14 -11.19 -10.21
CA ASP A 1 5.56 -11.52 -10.45
C ASP A 1 6.35 -11.16 -9.20
N GLU A 2 7.53 -11.73 -8.99
CA GLU A 2 8.37 -11.47 -7.81
C GLU A 2 8.94 -10.03 -7.74
N ASN A 3 8.82 -9.29 -8.85
CA ASN A 3 9.18 -7.86 -8.97
C ASN A 3 7.94 -6.95 -9.02
N SER A 4 6.73 -7.51 -8.84
CA SER A 4 5.50 -6.73 -8.82
C SER A 4 5.47 -5.78 -7.62
N PRO A 5 5.03 -4.52 -7.79
CA PRO A 5 4.90 -3.58 -6.68
C PRO A 5 3.97 -4.13 -5.60
N VAL A 6 4.34 -3.83 -4.35
CA VAL A 6 3.53 -4.12 -3.16
C VAL A 6 2.98 -2.81 -2.65
N MET A 7 1.68 -2.75 -2.43
CA MET A 7 0.99 -1.60 -1.87
C MET A 7 -0.05 -2.03 -0.85
N PHE A 8 -0.49 -1.12 0.00
CA PHE A 8 -1.60 -1.39 0.90
C PHE A 8 -2.77 -0.43 0.71
N THR A 9 -3.95 -0.89 1.08
CA THR A 9 -5.18 -0.08 1.20
C THR A 9 -5.97 -0.49 2.44
N SER A 10 -7.05 0.24 2.74
CA SER A 10 -8.02 -0.11 3.79
C SER A 10 -9.02 -1.18 3.34
N ASN A 11 -9.65 -1.89 4.28
CA ASN A 11 -10.76 -2.81 3.98
C ASN A 11 -12.12 -2.14 3.69
N PHE A 12 -12.18 -0.81 3.60
CA PHE A 12 -13.37 -0.15 3.08
C PHE A 12 -13.59 -0.50 1.61
N ALA A 13 -14.71 -1.15 1.32
CA ALA A 13 -15.00 -1.76 0.01
C ALA A 13 -14.79 -0.79 -1.17
N LEU A 14 -15.28 0.45 -1.05
CA LEU A 14 -15.13 1.44 -2.12
C LEU A 14 -13.66 1.78 -2.37
N THR A 15 -12.86 1.98 -1.32
CA THR A 15 -11.42 2.26 -1.49
C THR A 15 -10.68 1.10 -2.15
N TYR A 16 -11.00 -0.14 -1.76
CA TYR A 16 -10.39 -1.32 -2.38
C TYR A 16 -10.77 -1.44 -3.86
N TYR A 17 -12.06 -1.35 -4.20
CA TYR A 17 -12.52 -1.53 -5.57
C TYR A 17 -12.07 -0.40 -6.49
N THR A 18 -12.00 0.84 -5.99
CA THR A 18 -11.41 1.95 -6.76
C THR A 18 -9.95 1.66 -7.10
N LEU A 19 -9.13 1.26 -6.12
CA LEU A 19 -7.73 0.90 -6.37
C LEU A 19 -7.61 -0.28 -7.35
N ALA A 20 -8.38 -1.35 -7.15
CA ALA A 20 -8.35 -2.53 -8.00
C ALA A 20 -8.72 -2.19 -9.45
N SER A 21 -9.77 -1.38 -9.65
CA SER A 21 -10.21 -0.91 -10.97
C SER A 21 -9.15 -0.06 -11.67
N ASP A 22 -8.47 0.83 -10.94
CA ASP A 22 -7.40 1.67 -11.50
C ASP A 22 -6.19 0.84 -11.93
N LEU A 23 -5.78 -0.13 -11.10
CA LEU A 23 -4.69 -1.06 -11.42
C LEU A 23 -5.02 -1.92 -12.64
N GLU A 24 -6.24 -2.45 -12.72
CA GLU A 24 -6.73 -3.24 -13.85
C GLU A 24 -6.74 -2.40 -15.13
N SER A 25 -7.34 -1.20 -15.09
CA SER A 25 -7.42 -0.29 -16.22
C SER A 25 -6.03 0.12 -16.74
N ALA A 26 -5.07 0.27 -15.83
CA ALA A 26 -3.68 0.56 -16.16
C ALA A 26 -2.84 -0.67 -16.52
N LYS A 27 -3.40 -1.89 -16.47
CA LYS A 27 -2.72 -3.16 -16.72
C LYS A 27 -1.49 -3.37 -15.81
N ILE A 28 -1.61 -2.97 -14.54
CA ILE A 28 -0.55 -3.09 -13.54
C ILE A 28 -0.80 -4.34 -12.69
N SER A 29 0.14 -5.30 -12.73
CA SER A 29 0.15 -6.43 -11.81
C SER A 29 0.85 -6.06 -10.51
N ALA A 30 0.11 -5.97 -9.42
CA ALA A 30 0.59 -5.58 -8.09
C ALA A 30 0.05 -6.53 -7.00
N TYR A 31 0.75 -6.59 -5.86
CA TYR A 31 0.21 -7.14 -4.63
C TYR A 31 -0.45 -6.01 -3.83
N VAL A 32 -1.73 -6.19 -3.50
CA VAL A 32 -2.49 -5.25 -2.67
C VAL A 32 -2.77 -5.91 -1.32
N ILE A 33 -2.16 -5.37 -0.27
CA ILE A 33 -2.43 -5.74 1.12
C ILE A 33 -3.65 -4.95 1.59
N VAL A 34 -4.67 -5.64 2.08
CA VAL A 34 -5.87 -5.01 2.63
C VAL A 34 -5.74 -4.98 4.15
N VAL A 35 -5.58 -3.79 4.73
CA VAL A 35 -5.45 -3.59 6.17
C VAL A 35 -6.83 -3.41 6.77
N ASP A 36 -7.12 -4.13 7.86
CA ASP A 36 -8.38 -3.99 8.58
C ASP A 36 -8.44 -2.68 9.37
N THR A 37 -9.21 -1.74 8.83
CA THR A 37 -9.47 -0.40 9.39
C THR A 37 -10.88 -0.29 9.96
N GLU A 38 -11.52 -1.42 10.28
CA GLU A 38 -12.92 -1.50 10.73
C GLU A 38 -13.90 -0.90 9.68
N GLY A 39 -13.57 -1.05 8.40
CA GLY A 39 -14.39 -0.57 7.28
C GLY A 39 -14.26 0.93 6.99
N LEU A 40 -13.29 1.63 7.58
CA LEU A 40 -13.03 3.04 7.30
C LEU A 40 -12.10 3.23 6.10
N ALA A 41 -12.34 4.28 5.32
CA ALA A 41 -11.40 4.72 4.29
C ALA A 41 -10.07 5.19 4.91
N VAL A 42 -9.02 5.33 4.10
CA VAL A 42 -7.65 5.64 4.58
C VAL A 42 -7.59 6.90 5.46
N ASP A 43 -8.08 8.05 4.99
CA ASP A 43 -8.01 9.32 5.77
C ASP A 43 -8.67 9.21 7.17
N PRO A 44 -9.96 8.82 7.30
CA PRO A 44 -10.58 8.70 8.61
C PRO A 44 -9.98 7.56 9.44
N ALA A 45 -9.45 6.50 8.82
CA ALA A 45 -8.77 5.43 9.54
C ALA A 45 -7.47 5.91 10.19
N VAL A 46 -6.68 6.75 9.50
CA VAL A 46 -5.48 7.39 10.08
C VAL A 46 -5.88 8.30 11.24
N ALA A 47 -6.83 9.21 11.02
CA ALA A 47 -7.29 10.16 12.04
C ALA A 47 -7.88 9.46 13.28
N GLY A 48 -8.64 8.38 13.07
CA GLY A 48 -9.24 7.56 14.11
C GLY A 48 -8.31 6.49 14.70
N ARG A 49 -7.03 6.46 14.32
CA ARG A 49 -6.04 5.44 14.73
C ARG A 49 -6.48 3.99 14.48
N LYS A 50 -7.33 3.80 13.47
CA LYS A 50 -7.73 2.47 12.97
C LYS A 50 -6.77 1.95 11.90
N LEU A 51 -5.99 2.84 11.29
CA LEU A 51 -4.82 2.54 10.49
C LEU A 51 -3.58 3.09 11.22
N THR A 52 -2.69 2.21 11.66
CA THR A 52 -1.44 2.55 12.36
C THR A 52 -0.26 1.85 11.71
N ALA A 53 0.96 2.26 12.05
CA ALA A 53 2.16 1.66 11.51
C ALA A 53 2.30 0.17 11.92
N GLU A 54 1.93 -0.16 13.15
CA GLU A 54 1.92 -1.54 13.67
C GLU A 54 0.96 -2.41 12.87
N LYS A 55 -0.28 -1.94 12.65
CA LYS A 55 -1.26 -2.69 11.85
C LYS A 55 -0.77 -2.94 10.43
N VAL A 56 -0.09 -1.98 9.82
CA VAL A 56 0.49 -2.15 8.48
C VAL A 56 1.63 -3.18 8.50
N ALA A 57 2.55 -3.10 9.48
CA ALA A 57 3.66 -4.04 9.62
C ALA A 57 3.17 -5.48 9.92
N GLU A 58 2.15 -5.63 10.76
CA GLU A 58 1.47 -6.90 11.01
C GLU A 58 0.80 -7.44 9.74
N ALA A 59 0.09 -6.59 8.99
CA ALA A 59 -0.57 -6.98 7.75
C ALA A 59 0.44 -7.45 6.68
N ILE A 60 1.62 -6.82 6.58
CA ILE A 60 2.70 -7.29 5.70
C ILE A 60 3.08 -8.74 6.04
N LYS A 61 3.37 -9.01 7.32
CA LYS A 61 3.75 -10.36 7.78
C LYS A 61 2.62 -11.38 7.56
N ALA A 62 1.40 -11.02 7.97
CA ALA A 62 0.22 -11.89 7.85
C ALA A 62 -0.16 -12.20 6.39
N SER A 63 0.10 -11.28 5.46
CA SER A 63 -0.19 -11.48 4.03
C SER A 63 0.69 -12.53 3.34
N GLY A 64 1.85 -12.86 3.95
CA GLY A 64 2.86 -13.72 3.34
C GLY A 64 3.49 -13.13 2.07
N VAL A 65 3.36 -11.82 1.82
CA VAL A 65 3.94 -11.19 0.62
C VAL A 65 5.46 -11.25 0.61
N GLU A 66 6.09 -11.35 1.78
CA GLU A 66 7.54 -11.45 1.95
C GLU A 66 8.17 -12.64 1.22
N SER A 67 7.41 -13.74 1.04
CA SER A 67 7.85 -14.91 0.29
C SER A 67 7.46 -14.86 -1.19
N LYS A 68 6.70 -13.84 -1.61
CA LYS A 68 6.20 -13.68 -2.99
C LYS A 68 7.01 -12.67 -3.79
N VAL A 69 7.69 -11.72 -3.14
CA VAL A 69 8.52 -10.72 -3.80
C VAL A 69 9.97 -10.75 -3.32
N LYS A 70 10.89 -10.45 -4.25
CA LYS A 70 12.35 -10.39 -3.98
C LYS A 70 12.79 -9.08 -3.32
N HIS A 71 11.97 -8.04 -3.37
CA HIS A 71 12.26 -6.73 -2.79
C HIS A 71 11.56 -6.54 -1.44
N ARG A 72 11.95 -5.48 -0.72
CA ARG A 72 11.30 -5.00 0.51
C ARG A 72 10.94 -3.53 0.33
N LYS A 73 9.97 -3.28 -0.56
CA LYS A 73 9.48 -1.94 -0.91
C LYS A 73 7.96 -1.92 -0.84
N LEU A 74 7.42 -1.02 -0.03
CA LEU A 74 5.97 -0.86 0.19
C LEU A 74 5.54 0.52 -0.32
N ILE A 75 4.57 0.55 -1.23
CA ILE A 75 3.93 1.79 -1.66
C ILE A 75 2.73 2.04 -0.74
N ILE A 76 2.72 3.18 -0.06
CA ILE A 76 1.64 3.56 0.85
C ILE A 76 0.75 4.61 0.20
N PRO A 77 -0.56 4.70 0.53
CA PRO A 77 -1.37 5.82 0.08
C PRO A 77 -0.78 7.15 0.54
N GLY A 78 -0.81 8.18 -0.30
CA GLY A 78 -0.33 9.53 0.08
C GLY A 78 -1.11 10.13 1.26
N LYS A 79 -2.31 9.61 1.53
CA LYS A 79 -3.15 9.90 2.69
C LYS A 79 -2.58 9.35 4.01
N ALA A 80 -1.74 8.32 3.94
CA ALA A 80 -1.04 7.70 5.08
C ALA A 80 0.41 8.17 5.21
N ALA A 81 0.83 9.23 4.50
CA ALA A 81 2.21 9.71 4.47
C ALA A 81 2.81 9.98 5.86
N ALA A 82 1.99 10.42 6.82
CA ALA A 82 2.42 10.67 8.19
C ALA A 82 2.93 9.41 8.94
N LEU A 83 2.54 8.21 8.49
CA LEU A 83 2.93 6.95 9.09
C LEU A 83 4.20 6.35 8.46
N SER A 84 4.76 6.97 7.42
CA SER A 84 5.80 6.35 6.57
C SER A 84 7.06 5.94 7.33
N GLY A 85 7.59 6.83 8.16
CA GLY A 85 8.81 6.57 8.93
C GLY A 85 8.64 5.43 9.94
N GLU A 86 7.52 5.41 10.65
CA GLU A 86 7.22 4.38 11.64
C GLU A 86 6.92 3.03 10.97
N ILE A 87 6.24 3.02 9.81
CA ILE A 87 6.06 1.80 9.02
C ILE A 87 7.42 1.26 8.57
N GLU A 88 8.31 2.12 8.06
CA GLU A 88 9.65 1.72 7.61
C GLU A 88 10.46 1.11 8.76
N GLU A 89 10.44 1.74 9.94
CA GLU A 89 11.10 1.25 11.14
C GLU A 89 10.57 -0.12 11.60
N LEU A 90 9.24 -0.27 11.72
CA LEU A 90 8.62 -1.48 12.26
C LEU A 90 8.61 -2.67 11.29
N SER A 91 8.48 -2.38 9.99
CA SER A 91 8.44 -3.43 8.96
C SER A 91 9.83 -3.80 8.44
N GLY A 92 10.80 -2.88 8.47
CA GLY A 92 12.07 -3.01 7.77
C GLY A 92 11.94 -2.94 6.24
N TRP A 93 10.77 -2.55 5.72
CA TRP A 93 10.54 -2.33 4.29
C TRP A 93 10.77 -0.86 3.95
N GLN A 94 11.42 -0.59 2.82
CA GLN A 94 11.50 0.76 2.27
C GLN A 94 10.09 1.25 1.94
N VAL A 95 9.69 2.38 2.52
CA VAL A 95 8.36 2.96 2.32
C VAL A 95 8.43 4.04 1.24
N LEU A 96 7.62 3.87 0.19
CA LEU A 96 7.40 4.85 -0.85
C LEU A 96 6.03 5.49 -0.67
N VAL A 97 6.00 6.80 -0.45
CA VAL A 97 4.74 7.54 -0.37
C VAL A 97 4.17 7.69 -1.78
N GLY A 98 3.10 6.94 -2.05
CA GLY A 98 2.35 6.99 -3.31
C GLY A 98 1.44 8.23 -3.40
N PRO A 99 0.66 8.32 -4.49
CA PRO A 99 -0.27 9.43 -4.69
C PRO A 99 -1.43 9.41 -3.70
N ARG A 100 -2.14 10.55 -3.60
CA ARG A 100 -3.37 10.65 -2.79
C ARG A 100 -4.57 10.00 -3.50
N ASP A 101 -4.52 9.92 -4.82
CA ASP A 101 -5.53 9.30 -5.69
C ASP A 101 -4.92 8.12 -6.44
N SER A 102 -5.62 6.98 -6.51
CA SER A 102 -5.09 5.76 -7.12
C SER A 102 -4.97 5.85 -8.64
N SER A 103 -5.69 6.76 -9.29
CA SER A 103 -5.59 7.00 -10.74
C SER A 103 -4.19 7.49 -11.17
N GLU A 104 -3.41 8.05 -10.24
CA GLU A 104 -2.05 8.54 -10.48
C GLU A 104 -0.95 7.48 -10.30
N ILE A 105 -1.31 6.27 -9.83
CA ILE A 105 -0.35 5.16 -9.62
C ILE A 105 0.47 4.83 -10.88
N PRO A 106 -0.11 4.80 -12.10
CA PRO A 106 0.68 4.48 -13.29
C PRO A 106 1.82 5.46 -13.51
N LYS A 107 1.56 6.76 -13.35
CA LYS A 107 2.58 7.81 -13.45
C LYS A 107 3.61 7.69 -12.33
N PHE A 108 3.15 7.47 -11.10
CA PHE A 108 4.04 7.27 -9.95
C PHE A 108 5.02 6.10 -10.17
N LEU A 109 4.53 4.96 -10.67
CA LEU A 109 5.40 3.81 -10.92
C LEU A 109 6.43 4.09 -12.03
N GLN A 110 6.06 4.81 -13.09
CA GLN A 110 7.03 5.19 -14.14
C GLN A 110 8.15 6.07 -13.60
N GLU A 111 7.86 6.99 -12.68
CA GLU A 111 8.83 7.95 -12.16
C GLU A 111 9.65 7.40 -10.99
N LYS A 112 9.04 6.57 -10.14
CA LYS A 112 9.59 6.20 -8.82
C LYS A 112 9.82 4.70 -8.64
N TRP A 113 9.26 3.86 -9.50
CA TRP A 113 9.41 2.40 -9.40
C TRP A 113 10.39 1.87 -10.43
N GLN A 114 11.66 1.77 -10.04
CA GLN A 114 12.66 1.04 -10.82
C GLN A 114 12.46 -0.47 -10.61
N LYS A 115 12.12 -1.16 -11.71
CA LYS A 115 12.14 -2.62 -11.79
C LYS A 115 13.61 -3.05 -11.87
N ASN A 116 14.25 -3.25 -10.72
CA ASN A 116 15.56 -3.88 -10.65
C ASN A 116 15.38 -5.39 -10.50
#